data_AF-A0A1C7MU81-F1
#
_entry.id   AF-A0A1C7MU81-F1
#
_cell.length_a   1.000
_cell.length_b   1.000
_cell.length_c   1.000
_cell.angle_alpha   90.00
_cell.angle_beta   90.00
_cell.angle_gamma   90.00
#
_symmetry.space_group_name_H-M   'P 1'
#
loop_
_entity.id
_entity.type
_entity.pdbx_description
1 polymer ?
#
loop_
_entity_poly.entity_id
_entity_poly.type
_entity_poly.pdbx_seq_one_letter_code
_entity_poly.pdbx_strand_id
1 'polypeptide(L)'
;EEDSETVHISTQPMDYDCMAAIRHKKQEEGLSREFIEYLTQTNRESTNANYDRSSRKFVEWCKRQPSPIDPTEYNPVAALNYLMANKDFSQSQLKTIRASISSV
;
A
#
# COMPACT_ATOMS: atom_id res chain seq x y z
N GLU A 1 -0.19 40.00 -10.63
CA GLU A 1 0.34 39.04 -11.61
C GLU A 1 0.82 37.84 -10.83
N GLU A 2 0.14 36.71 -11.04
CA GLU A 2 0.46 35.39 -10.52
C GLU A 2 1.74 34.82 -11.15
N ASP A 3 2.14 33.69 -10.58
CA ASP A 3 2.98 32.63 -11.14
C ASP A 3 4.50 32.74 -10.93
N SER A 4 5.19 31.69 -10.48
CA SER A 4 4.77 30.33 -10.12
C SER A 4 5.94 29.76 -9.32
N GLU A 5 5.73 29.46 -8.03
CA GLU A 5 6.74 28.74 -7.24
C GLU A 5 6.64 27.26 -7.63
N THR A 6 7.48 26.84 -8.56
CA THR A 6 7.62 25.43 -8.94
C THR A 6 8.04 24.63 -7.72
N VAL A 7 7.06 23.95 -7.11
CA VAL A 7 7.27 22.99 -6.03
C VAL A 7 8.10 21.85 -6.59
N HIS A 8 9.37 21.81 -6.21
CA HIS A 8 10.27 20.71 -6.51
C HIS A 8 9.82 19.50 -5.69
N ILE A 9 8.91 18.69 -6.26
CA ILE A 9 8.54 17.40 -5.70
C ILE A 9 9.76 16.49 -5.84
N SER A 10 10.55 16.45 -4.77
CA SER A 10 11.69 15.55 -4.63
C SER A 10 11.19 14.12 -4.76
N THR A 11 11.46 13.52 -5.93
CA THR A 11 11.18 12.10 -6.21
C THR A 11 12.22 11.26 -5.46
N GLN A 12 12.06 11.17 -4.14
CA GLN A 12 12.78 10.17 -3.37
C GLN A 12 12.28 8.79 -3.79
N PRO A 13 13.15 7.76 -3.83
CA PRO A 13 12.73 6.41 -4.12
C PRO A 13 11.67 6.04 -3.08
N MET A 14 10.41 5.92 -3.52
CA MET A 14 9.28 5.46 -2.69
C MET A 14 9.70 4.18 -1.98
N ASP A 15 10.06 4.29 -0.71
CA ASP A 15 10.19 3.14 0.15
C ASP A 15 8.82 2.46 0.15
N TYR A 16 8.79 1.22 -0.35
CA TYR A 16 7.59 0.43 -0.59
C TYR A 16 6.96 -0.05 0.73
N ASP A 17 6.63 0.88 1.63
CA ASP A 17 5.59 0.71 2.63
C ASP A 17 4.27 1.03 1.96
N CYS A 18 3.40 0.03 1.82
CA CYS A 18 2.07 0.28 1.27
C CYS A 18 1.32 1.31 2.11
N MET A 19 1.50 1.37 3.43
CA MET A 19 0.94 2.48 4.21
C MET A 19 1.51 3.83 3.81
N ALA A 20 2.79 3.92 3.44
CA ALA A 20 3.37 5.14 2.89
C ALA A 20 2.83 5.46 1.48
N ALA A 21 2.61 4.47 0.62
CA ALA A 21 1.97 4.65 -0.68
C ALA A 21 0.51 5.10 -0.56
N ILE A 22 -0.25 4.56 0.40
CA ILE A 22 -1.59 5.05 0.77
C ILE A 22 -1.52 6.49 1.24
N ARG A 23 -0.58 6.83 2.13
CA ARG A 23 -0.43 8.20 2.63
C ARG A 23 -0.15 9.17 1.50
N HIS A 24 0.73 8.79 0.57
CA HIS A 24 1.07 9.58 -0.59
C HIS A 24 -0.13 9.76 -1.53
N LYS A 25 -0.79 8.65 -1.90
CA LYS A 25 -1.99 8.69 -2.76
C LYS A 25 -3.13 9.48 -2.12
N LYS A 26 -3.33 9.34 -0.81
CA LYS A 26 -4.32 10.10 -0.05
C LYS A 26 -3.97 11.59 0.02
N GLN A 27 -2.68 11.96 0.09
CA GLN A 27 -2.25 13.35 -0.01
C GLN A 27 -2.47 13.91 -1.42
N GLU A 28 -2.18 13.13 -2.46
CA GLU A 28 -2.44 13.49 -3.86
C GLU A 28 -3.95 13.63 -4.15
N GLU A 29 -4.79 12.83 -3.49
CA GLU A 29 -6.25 12.89 -3.55
C GLU A 29 -6.85 13.97 -2.61
N GLY A 30 -6.01 14.77 -1.92
CA GLY A 30 -6.44 15.92 -1.13
C GLY A 30 -6.93 15.62 0.29
N LEU A 31 -6.67 14.42 0.84
CA LEU A 31 -6.97 14.13 2.24
C LEU A 31 -6.03 14.86 3.19
N SER A 32 -6.59 15.41 4.26
CA SER A 32 -5.81 16.12 5.26
C SER A 32 -4.84 15.20 5.99
N ARG A 33 -3.69 15.75 6.40
CA ARG A 33 -2.70 15.05 7.22
C ARG A 33 -3.29 14.46 8.50
N GLU A 34 -4.23 15.17 9.12
CA GLU A 34 -4.94 14.73 10.32
C GLU A 34 -5.75 13.45 10.07
N PHE A 35 -6.43 13.36 8.92
CA PHE A 35 -7.19 12.17 8.53
C PHE A 35 -6.28 10.96 8.31
N ILE A 36 -5.10 11.20 7.73
CA ILE A 36 -4.06 10.19 7.52
C ILE A 36 -3.49 9.68 8.86
N GLU A 37 -3.24 10.59 9.81
CA GLU A 37 -2.76 10.25 11.15
C GLU A 37 -3.83 9.46 11.94
N TYR A 38 -5.11 9.87 11.84
CA TYR A 38 -6.23 9.15 12.43
C TYR A 38 -6.35 7.70 11.92
N LEU A 39 -6.27 7.50 10.61
CA LEU A 39 -6.31 6.16 10.03
C LEU A 39 -5.09 5.31 10.42
N THR A 40 -3.92 5.93 10.59
CA THR A 40 -2.71 5.23 11.06
C THR A 40 -2.88 4.75 12.51
N GLN A 41 -3.47 5.57 13.37
CA GLN A 41 -3.65 5.28 14.80
C GLN A 41 -4.77 4.26 15.08
N THR A 42 -5.60 3.95 14.08
CA THR A 42 -6.74 3.03 14.23
C THR A 42 -6.31 1.59 14.56
N ASN A 43 -5.10 1.21 14.13
CA ASN A 43 -4.52 -0.12 14.38
C ASN A 43 -3.38 -0.06 15.39
N ARG A 44 -3.19 -1.17 16.12
CA ARG A 44 -1.99 -1.36 16.95
C ARG A 44 -0.74 -1.31 16.07
N GLU A 45 0.36 -0.78 16.58
CA GLU A 45 1.64 -0.70 15.86
C GLU A 45 2.10 -2.05 15.31
N SER A 46 1.93 -3.13 16.07
CA SER A 46 2.28 -4.48 15.63
C SER A 46 1.39 -4.98 14.48
N THR A 47 0.14 -4.53 14.39
CA THR A 47 -0.75 -4.81 13.25
C THR A 47 -0.29 -4.04 12.03
N ASN A 48 0.02 -2.74 12.18
CA ASN A 48 0.55 -1.92 11.09
C ASN A 48 1.85 -2.50 10.54
N ALA A 49 2.81 -2.86 11.40
CA ALA A 49 4.06 -3.49 10.98
C ALA A 49 3.85 -4.83 10.24
N ASN A 50 2.86 -5.62 10.64
CA ASN A 50 2.49 -6.85 9.92
C ASN A 50 1.84 -6.57 8.57
N TYR A 51 1.04 -5.51 8.47
CA TYR A 51 0.42 -5.09 7.22
C TYR A 51 1.48 -4.59 6.25
N ASP A 52 2.36 -3.70 6.69
CA ASP A 52 3.47 -3.21 5.88
C ASP A 52 4.35 -4.34 5.35
N ARG A 53 4.72 -5.30 6.22
CA ARG A 53 5.49 -6.48 5.80
C ARG A 53 4.76 -7.31 4.74
N SER A 54 3.47 -7.57 4.95
CA SER A 54 2.67 -8.38 4.02
C SER A 54 2.46 -7.68 2.69
N SER A 55 2.18 -6.38 2.72
CA SER A 55 1.94 -5.58 1.53
C SER A 55 3.23 -5.33 0.74
N ARG A 56 4.40 -5.22 1.39
CA ARG A 56 5.69 -5.18 0.69
C ARG A 56 5.94 -6.44 -0.15
N LYS A 57 5.61 -7.61 0.41
CA LYS A 57 5.70 -8.89 -0.35
C LYS A 57 4.74 -8.93 -1.53
N PHE A 58 3.54 -8.35 -1.38
CA PHE A 58 2.59 -8.21 -2.49
C PHE A 58 3.13 -7.28 -3.57
N VAL A 59 3.65 -6.10 -3.20
CA VAL A 59 4.29 -5.14 -4.13
C VAL A 59 5.45 -5.79 -4.90
N GLU A 60 6.33 -6.51 -4.20
CA GLU A 60 7.41 -7.24 -4.85
C GLU A 60 6.89 -8.31 -5.80
N TRP A 61 5.83 -9.03 -5.43
CA TRP A 61 5.19 -10.01 -6.31
C TRP A 61 4.58 -9.35 -7.55
N CYS A 62 3.90 -8.21 -7.41
CA CYS A 62 3.33 -7.45 -8.52
C CYS A 62 4.39 -7.04 -9.56
N LYS A 63 5.56 -6.59 -9.09
CA LYS A 63 6.69 -6.21 -9.97
C LYS A 63 7.33 -7.39 -10.69
N ARG A 64 7.25 -8.60 -10.13
CA ARG A 64 7.81 -9.82 -10.72
C ARG A 64 6.88 -10.50 -11.72
N GLN A 65 5.67 -9.97 -11.92
CA GLN A 65 4.75 -10.52 -12.91
C GLN A 65 5.24 -10.27 -14.34
N PRO A 66 4.91 -11.15 -15.31
CA PRO A 66 5.29 -10.97 -16.72
C PRO A 66 4.82 -9.63 -17.31
N SER A 67 3.65 -9.16 -16.87
CA SER A 67 3.20 -7.78 -17.02
C SER A 67 3.14 -7.17 -15.63
N PRO A 68 4.00 -6.20 -15.29
CA PRO A 68 3.99 -5.57 -13.97
C PRO A 68 2.60 -5.03 -13.63
N ILE A 69 2.12 -5.37 -12.44
CA ILE A 69 0.85 -4.88 -11.90
C ILE A 69 1.15 -3.65 -11.05
N ASP A 70 0.40 -2.56 -11.21
CA ASP A 70 0.48 -1.43 -10.30
C ASP A 70 -0.14 -1.80 -8.94
N PRO A 71 0.63 -1.88 -7.85
CA PRO A 71 0.11 -2.25 -6.54
C PRO A 71 -0.62 -1.09 -5.83
N THR A 72 -0.59 0.12 -6.39
CA THR A 72 -1.29 1.31 -5.85
C THR A 72 -2.71 1.46 -6.41
N GLU A 73 -3.02 0.74 -7.48
CA GLU A 73 -4.39 0.62 -7.99
C GLU A 73 -5.12 -0.51 -7.27
N TYR A 74 -6.34 -0.22 -6.82
CA TYR A 74 -7.18 -1.24 -6.22
C TYR A 74 -7.56 -2.28 -7.28
N ASN A 75 -6.94 -3.46 -7.20
CA ASN A 75 -7.19 -4.58 -8.11
C ASN A 75 -7.49 -5.86 -7.30
N PRO A 76 -8.78 -6.20 -7.07
CA PRO A 76 -9.15 -7.37 -6.28
C PRO A 76 -8.73 -8.68 -6.94
N VAL A 77 -8.63 -8.72 -8.28
CA VAL A 77 -8.17 -9.90 -9.02
C VAL A 77 -6.68 -10.15 -8.76
N ALA A 78 -5.85 -9.10 -8.76
CA ALA A 78 -4.43 -9.20 -8.44
C ALA A 78 -4.21 -9.70 -7.00
N ALA A 79 -4.99 -9.19 -6.04
CA ALA A 79 -4.94 -9.64 -4.65
C ALA A 79 -5.31 -11.13 -4.52
N LEU A 80 -6.37 -11.59 -5.20
CA LEU A 80 -6.77 -13.00 -5.21
C LEU A 80 -5.71 -13.90 -5.86
N ASN A 81 -5.12 -13.47 -6.97
CA ASN A 81 -4.04 -14.21 -7.63
C ASN A 81 -2.81 -14.34 -6.72
N TYR A 82 -2.47 -13.29 -5.97
CA TYR A 82 -1.40 -13.35 -4.98
C TYR A 82 -1.72 -14.35 -3.85
N LEU A 83 -2.96 -14.35 -3.33
CA LEU A 83 -3.38 -15.31 -2.31
C LEU A 83 -3.32 -16.75 -2.85
N MET A 84 -3.74 -16.98 -4.09
CA MET A 84 -3.64 -18.29 -4.74
C MET A 84 -2.19 -18.74 -4.94
N ALA A 85 -1.29 -17.82 -5.30
CA ALA A 85 0.14 -18.09 -5.39
C ALA A 85 0.79 -18.43 -4.04
N ASN A 86 0.14 -18.06 -2.93
CA ASN A 86 0.61 -18.31 -1.56
C ASN A 86 -0.35 -19.23 -0.78
N LYS A 87 -1.10 -20.09 -1.49
CA LYS A 87 -2.15 -20.95 -0.91
C LYS A 87 -1.68 -21.91 0.19
N ASP A 88 -0.37 -22.15 0.30
CA ASP A 88 0.23 -23.04 1.31
C ASP A 88 0.29 -22.40 2.70
N PHE A 89 0.01 -21.09 2.81
CA PHE A 89 -0.18 -20.44 4.09
C PHE A 89 -1.48 -20.88 4.76
N SER A 90 -1.50 -20.81 6.10
CA SER A 90 -2.72 -21.05 6.87
C SER A 90 -3.80 -20.04 6.52
N GLN A 91 -5.07 -20.41 6.71
CA GLN A 91 -6.19 -19.50 6.47
C GLN A 91 -6.10 -18.19 7.28
N SER A 92 -5.54 -18.26 8.50
CA SER A 92 -5.32 -17.07 9.33
C SER A 92 -4.33 -16.10 8.66
N GLN A 93 -3.21 -16.62 8.17
CA GLN A 93 -2.21 -15.84 7.44
C GLN A 93 -2.77 -15.25 6.15
N LEU A 94 -3.54 -16.02 5.37
CA LEU A 94 -4.18 -15.53 4.16
C LEU A 94 -5.19 -14.41 4.44
N LYS A 95 -5.93 -14.49 5.55
CA LYS A 95 -6.83 -13.42 6.00
C LYS A 95 -6.06 -12.15 6.36
N THR A 96 -4.93 -12.28 7.08
CA THR A 96 -4.06 -11.15 7.42
C THR A 96 -3.48 -10.51 6.16
N ILE A 97 -2.99 -11.31 5.22
CA ILE A 97 -2.45 -10.82 3.93
C ILE A 97 -3.53 -10.08 3.15
N ARG A 98 -4.73 -10.65 3.04
CA ARG A 98 -5.85 -9.98 2.38
C ARG A 98 -6.19 -8.65 3.03
N ALA A 99 -6.29 -8.62 4.36
CA ALA A 99 -6.56 -7.39 5.11
C ALA A 99 -5.48 -6.33 4.87
N SER A 100 -4.20 -6.72 4.82
CA SER A 100 -3.11 -5.78 4.54
C SER A 100 -3.16 -5.19 3.14
N ILE A 101 -3.56 -5.97 2.12
CA ILE A 101 -3.69 -5.50 0.74
C ILE A 101 -4.95 -4.64 0.59
N SER A 102 -6.06 -5.01 1.23
CA SER A 102 -7.33 -4.26 1.17
C SER A 102 -7.39 -3.05 2.10
N SER A 103 -6.44 -2.90 3.02
CA SER A 103 -6.27 -1.68 3.80
C SER A 103 -5.69 -0.54 2.96
N VAL A 104 -5.22 -0.84 1.74
CA VAL A 104 -4.69 0.08 0.73
C VAL A 104 -5.79 0.84 0.02
#